data_AF-A0AAW0PSK0-F1
#
_entry.id   AF-A0AAW0PSK0-F1
#
_cell.length_a   1.000
_cell.length_b   1.000
_cell.length_c   1.000
_cell.angle_alpha   90.00
_cell.angle_beta   90.00
_cell.angle_gamma   90.00
#
_symmetry.space_group_name_H-M   'P 1'
#
loop_
_entity.id
_entity.type
_entity.pdbx_description
1 polymer ?
#
loop_
_entity_poly.entity_id
_entity_poly.type
_entity_poly.pdbx_seq_one_letter_code
_entity_poly.pdbx_strand_id
1 'polypeptide(L)'
;MVVYGTSASSVLASNQILNVLGSEVVRGHLEASYITVETASVYGVQAGPKQVLVNGLEAAFSYQNQVLSVTDLGLNLNQNFTVSWS
;
A
#
# COMPACT_ATOMS: atom_id res chain seq x y z
N MET A 1 -13.06 16.88 6.14
CA MET A 1 -11.92 16.75 5.21
C MET A 1 -10.85 15.93 5.91
N VAL A 2 -10.59 14.72 5.44
CA VAL A 2 -9.46 13.91 5.93
C VAL A 2 -8.27 14.16 5.00
N VAL A 3 -7.11 14.45 5.56
CA VAL A 3 -5.87 14.67 4.80
C VAL A 3 -4.97 13.48 5.10
N TYR A 4 -4.52 12.79 4.04
CA TYR A 4 -3.63 11.65 4.14
C TYR A 4 -2.31 11.98 3.47
N GLY A 5 -1.20 11.62 4.12
CA GLY A 5 0.11 11.56 3.49
C GLY A 5 0.32 10.17 2.91
N THR A 6 0.67 10.08 1.63
CA THR A 6 1.20 8.85 1.03
C THR A 6 2.69 9.04 0.78
N SER A 7 3.51 8.14 1.30
CA SER A 7 4.94 8.13 1.01
C SER A 7 5.30 6.89 0.19
N ALA A 8 6.15 7.07 -0.83
CA ALA A 8 6.74 5.99 -1.60
C ALA A 8 8.25 6.02 -1.39
N SER A 9 8.84 4.90 -1.00
CA SER A 9 10.30 4.79 -0.86
C SER A 9 10.80 3.42 -1.36
N SER A 10 12.04 3.40 -1.84
CA SER A 10 12.75 2.19 -2.22
C SER A 10 13.94 2.01 -1.29
N VAL A 11 14.02 0.85 -0.62
CA VAL A 11 15.10 0.50 0.29
C VAL A 11 15.81 -0.75 -0.21
N LEU A 12 17.13 -0.80 -0.03
CA LEU A 12 17.93 -2.00 -0.30
C LEU A 12 17.86 -2.90 0.93
N ALA A 13 17.15 -4.02 0.83
CA ALA A 13 17.11 -5.05 1.87
C ALA A 13 17.72 -6.34 1.29
N SER A 14 18.81 -6.83 1.88
CA SER A 14 19.40 -8.13 1.53
C SER A 14 19.63 -8.33 0.02
N ASN A 15 20.19 -7.34 -0.68
CA ASN A 15 20.47 -7.36 -2.13
C ASN A 15 19.21 -7.42 -3.04
N GLN A 16 18.03 -7.08 -2.51
CA GLN A 16 16.79 -6.88 -3.26
C GLN A 16 16.27 -5.45 -3.04
N ILE A 17 15.67 -4.86 -4.08
CA ILE A 17 15.00 -3.56 -3.97
C ILE A 17 13.60 -3.84 -3.40
N LEU A 18 13.35 -3.35 -2.18
CA LEU A 18 12.04 -3.38 -1.56
C LEU A 18 11.38 -2.00 -1.74
N ASN A 19 10.21 -1.99 -2.36
CA ASN A 19 9.43 -0.78 -2.55
C ASN A 19 8.31 -0.76 -1.51
N VAL A 20 8.06 0.41 -0.91
CA VAL A 20 7.09 0.56 0.18
C VAL A 20 6.22 1.78 -0.08
N LEU A 21 4.90 1.56 0.01
CA LEU A 21 3.88 2.59 0.16
C LEU A 21 3.39 2.60 1.60
N GLY A 22 3.52 3.72 2.28
CA GLY A 22 2.99 3.92 3.62
C GLY A 22 1.87 4.97 3.61
N SER A 23 0.83 4.72 4.41
CA SER A 23 -0.16 5.74 4.76
C SER A 23 0.14 6.35 6.13
N GLU A 24 -0.09 7.66 6.23
CA GLU A 24 -0.02 8.40 7.49
C GLU A 24 -1.32 9.16 7.72
N VAL A 25 -1.96 8.90 8.87
CA VAL A 25 -3.14 9.66 9.32
C VAL A 25 -2.69 11.02 9.86
N VAL A 26 -2.84 12.07 9.05
CA VAL A 26 -2.42 13.44 9.41
C VAL A 26 -3.45 14.13 10.32
N ARG A 27 -4.75 13.81 10.15
CA ARG A 27 -5.83 14.20 11.07
C ARG A 27 -6.90 13.12 11.13
N GLY A 28 -7.12 12.56 12.32
CA GLY A 28 -8.24 11.66 12.57
C GLY A 28 -9.55 12.42 12.72
N HIS A 29 -10.61 11.95 12.06
CA HIS A 29 -11.99 12.32 12.34
C HIS A 29 -12.82 11.05 12.52
N LEU A 30 -13.83 11.07 13.39
CA LEU A 30 -14.58 9.86 13.77
C LEU A 30 -15.14 9.12 12.54
N GLU A 31 -15.59 9.85 11.53
CA GLU A 31 -16.11 9.32 10.26
C GLU A 31 -15.10 8.41 9.52
N ALA A 32 -13.80 8.68 9.63
CA ALA A 32 -12.76 7.86 8.99
C ALA A 32 -12.68 6.43 9.57
N SER A 33 -13.18 6.23 10.79
CA SER A 33 -13.23 4.90 11.43
C SER A 33 -14.22 3.95 10.76
N TYR A 34 -15.14 4.49 9.95
CA TYR A 34 -16.15 3.71 9.23
C TYR A 34 -15.81 3.49 7.75
N ILE A 35 -14.65 3.97 7.29
CA ILE A 35 -14.23 3.84 5.89
C ILE A 35 -13.09 2.84 5.79
N THR A 36 -13.27 1.84 4.94
CA THR A 36 -12.24 0.87 4.59
C THR A 36 -11.65 1.18 3.22
N VAL A 37 -10.36 0.92 3.08
CA VAL A 37 -9.68 0.83 1.79
C VAL A 37 -9.85 -0.60 1.31
N GLU A 38 -10.57 -0.76 0.22
CA GLU A 38 -10.79 -2.07 -0.42
C GLU A 38 -9.74 -2.38 -1.47
N THR A 39 -9.22 -1.34 -2.15
CA THR A 39 -8.29 -1.48 -3.27
C THR A 39 -7.19 -0.42 -3.22
N ALA A 40 -5.94 -0.84 -3.44
CA ALA A 40 -4.80 0.04 -3.66
C ALA A 40 -4.15 -0.28 -5.00
N SER A 41 -3.88 0.75 -5.80
CA SER A 41 -3.20 0.61 -7.10
C SER A 41 -1.97 1.49 -7.16
N VAL A 42 -0.85 0.91 -7.57
CA VAL A 42 0.44 1.56 -7.75
C VAL A 42 0.76 1.62 -9.24
N TYR A 43 0.94 2.83 -9.74
CA TYR A 43 1.24 3.07 -11.15
C TYR A 43 2.74 3.26 -11.35
N GLY A 44 3.25 2.82 -12.51
CA GLY A 44 4.66 2.99 -12.87
C GLY A 44 5.59 1.99 -12.19
N VAL A 45 5.05 0.87 -11.67
CA VAL A 45 5.85 -0.23 -11.15
C VAL A 45 6.59 -0.86 -12.33
N GLN A 46 7.90 -0.60 -12.46
CA GLN A 46 8.67 -0.97 -13.66
C GLN A 46 8.91 -2.47 -13.79
N ALA A 47 9.23 -3.13 -12.67
CA ALA A 47 9.44 -4.57 -12.60
C ALA A 47 8.21 -5.24 -11.98
N GLY A 48 7.74 -6.32 -12.61
CA GLY A 48 6.63 -7.09 -12.06
C GLY A 48 6.99 -7.65 -10.69
N PRO A 49 6.23 -7.33 -9.63
CA PRO A 49 6.53 -7.82 -8.29
C PRO A 49 6.32 -9.33 -8.21
N LYS A 50 7.20 -10.00 -7.48
CA LYS A 50 7.08 -11.43 -7.16
C LYS A 50 6.27 -11.65 -5.90
N GLN A 51 6.33 -10.70 -4.99
CA GLN A 51 5.64 -10.74 -3.71
C GLN A 51 5.10 -9.36 -3.38
N VAL A 52 3.92 -9.34 -2.76
CA VAL A 52 3.31 -8.15 -2.19
C VAL A 52 2.93 -8.44 -0.75
N LEU A 53 3.31 -7.53 0.14
CA LEU A 53 2.97 -7.60 1.56
C LEU A 53 2.10 -6.41 1.94
N VAL A 54 1.01 -6.68 2.65
CA VAL A 54 0.14 -5.68 3.26
C VAL A 54 0.30 -5.81 4.77
N ASN A 55 0.77 -4.76 5.44
CA ASN A 55 1.12 -4.78 6.86
C ASN A 55 2.06 -5.94 7.24
N GLY A 56 2.94 -6.35 6.32
CA GLY A 56 3.87 -7.46 6.49
C GLY A 56 3.30 -8.86 6.22
N LEU A 57 2.04 -8.98 5.83
CA LEU A 57 1.38 -10.24 5.48
C LEU A 57 1.24 -10.37 3.97
N GLU A 58 1.43 -11.57 3.43
CA GLU A 58 1.27 -11.81 1.99
C GLU A 58 -0.16 -11.53 1.54
N ALA A 59 -0.29 -10.78 0.45
CA ALA A 59 -1.56 -10.39 -0.14
C ALA A 59 -1.64 -10.83 -1.60
N ALA A 60 -2.85 -11.21 -2.02
CA ALA A 60 -3.12 -11.46 -3.42
C ALA A 60 -3.03 -10.15 -4.21
N PHE A 61 -2.37 -10.18 -5.36
CA PHE A 61 -2.18 -9.00 -6.20
C PHE A 61 -2.33 -9.35 -7.69
N SER A 62 -2.62 -8.33 -8.48
CA SER A 62 -2.59 -8.38 -9.93
C SER A 62 -1.60 -7.34 -10.45
N TYR A 63 -0.83 -7.70 -11.47
CA TYR A 63 0.11 -6.78 -12.11
C TYR A 63 -0.11 -6.79 -13.63
N GLN A 64 -0.56 -5.66 -14.17
CA GLN A 64 -0.79 -5.49 -15.59
C GLN A 64 -0.40 -4.08 -16.02
N ASN A 65 0.30 -3.97 -17.16
CA ASN A 65 0.64 -2.69 -17.78
C ASN A 65 1.33 -1.69 -16.82
N GLN A 66 2.30 -2.17 -16.02
CA GLN A 66 3.01 -1.38 -15.00
C GLN A 66 2.13 -0.84 -13.87
N VAL A 67 0.95 -1.44 -13.68
CA VAL A 67 0.04 -1.16 -12.57
C VAL A 67 -0.02 -2.38 -11.67
N LEU A 68 0.41 -2.22 -10.42
CA LEU A 68 0.20 -3.19 -9.36
C LEU A 68 -1.14 -2.87 -8.69
N SER A 69 -2.03 -3.84 -8.56
CA SER A 69 -3.30 -3.69 -7.84
C SER A 69 -3.43 -4.75 -6.76
N VAL A 70 -3.81 -4.32 -5.57
CA VAL A 70 -4.12 -5.17 -4.41
C VAL A 70 -5.57 -4.89 -4.03
N THR A 71 -6.39 -5.93 -3.99
CA THR A 71 -7.82 -5.87 -3.67
C THR A 71 -8.12 -6.59 -2.37
N ASP A 72 -9.34 -6.44 -1.86
CA ASP A 72 -9.79 -7.10 -0.62
C ASP A 72 -8.93 -6.70 0.59
N LEU A 73 -8.48 -5.44 0.61
CA LEU A 73 -7.58 -4.94 1.64
C LEU A 73 -8.24 -4.81 3.00
N GLY A 74 -9.53 -4.41 3.06
CA GLY A 74 -10.28 -4.23 4.30
C GLY A 74 -9.60 -3.30 5.31
N LEU A 75 -8.69 -2.42 4.87
CA LEU A 75 -7.84 -1.62 5.75
C LEU A 75 -8.61 -0.41 6.24
N ASN A 76 -8.65 -0.20 7.57
CA ASN A 76 -9.33 0.96 8.11
C ASN A 76 -8.52 2.24 7.85
N LEU A 77 -9.15 3.26 7.27
CA LEU A 77 -8.47 4.53 6.95
C LEU A 77 -8.03 5.32 8.19
N ASN A 78 -8.57 5.02 9.37
CA ASN A 78 -8.11 5.60 10.63
C ASN A 78 -6.85 4.91 11.20
N GLN A 79 -6.25 3.98 10.45
CA GLN A 79 -5.03 3.29 10.84
C GLN A 79 -3.97 3.43 9.74
N ASN A 80 -2.72 3.57 10.17
CA ASN A 80 -1.60 3.52 9.25
C ASN A 80 -1.48 2.10 8.69
N PHE A 81 -1.19 2.00 7.40
CA PHE A 81 -0.94 0.75 6.72
C PHE A 81 0.27 0.86 5.81
N THR A 82 0.86 -0.29 5.52
CA THR A 82 1.98 -0.40 4.58
C THR A 82 1.65 -1.42 3.49
N VAL A 83 1.96 -1.08 2.25
CA VAL A 83 1.95 -2.00 1.12
C VAL A 83 3.37 -2.03 0.56
N SER A 84 4.00 -3.19 0.53
CA SER A 84 5.35 -3.34 0.00
C SER A 84 5.45 -4.42 -1.06
N TRP A 85 6.40 -4.28 -1.98
CA TRP A 85 6.60 -5.22 -3.08
C TRP A 85 8.07 -5.31 -3.51
N SER A 86 8.44 -6.48 -4.04
CA SER A 86 9.80 -6.84 -4.49
C SER A 86 9.80 -7.77 -5.69
#